data_AF-A0A6A6NDC6-F1
#
_entry.id   AF-A0A6A6NDC6-F1
#
_cell.length_a   1.000
_cell.length_b   1.000
_cell.length_c   1.000
_cell.angle_alpha   90.00
_cell.angle_beta   90.00
_cell.angle_gamma   90.00
#
_symmetry.space_group_name_H-M   'P 1'
#
loop_
_entity.id
_entity.type
_entity.pdbx_description
1 polymer ?
#
loop_
_entity_poly.entity_id
_entity_poly.type
_entity_poly.pdbx_seq_one_letter_code
_entity_poly.pdbx_strand_id
1 'polypeptide(L)'
;MAYSQSIAAYDEKQRQEIDHYIRLQNERLRFLLQEQRKQQLALLMKRIESNALPLLRQKDEEIARAAKRIAELEDFTKRLEMESQVWQRLAQENEAMVISLNNTIEQLREKASCCFENGAEDAESCCDMNREEAEETEVKNRVFVDDNVTEEERARKKMVCRGCNSRNSCILFLPCRHLCSCKACEAFLDSCPVCQTAKKASIEAIMV
;
A
#
# COMPACT_ATOMS: atom_id res chain seq x y z
N MET A 1 -52.20 -63.40 -62.37
CA MET A 1 -52.22 -62.20 -61.50
C MET A 1 -51.90 -62.54 -60.03
N ALA A 2 -52.44 -63.61 -59.44
CA ALA A 2 -52.20 -63.98 -58.03
C ALA A 2 -50.72 -64.26 -57.65
N TYR A 3 -49.94 -64.89 -58.53
CA TYR A 3 -48.53 -65.20 -58.27
C TYR A 3 -47.65 -63.93 -58.17
N SER A 4 -47.96 -62.91 -58.96
CA SER A 4 -47.26 -61.61 -58.95
C SER A 4 -47.56 -60.81 -57.67
N GLN A 5 -48.79 -60.90 -57.15
CA GLN A 5 -49.16 -60.29 -55.88
C GLN A 5 -48.47 -60.97 -54.68
N SER A 6 -48.26 -62.29 -54.74
CA SER A 6 -47.55 -63.04 -53.68
C SER A 6 -46.07 -62.68 -53.59
N ILE A 7 -45.40 -62.44 -54.73
CA ILE A 7 -43.99 -62.03 -54.76
C ILE A 7 -43.84 -60.60 -54.24
N ALA A 8 -44.72 -59.68 -54.65
CA ALA A 8 -44.70 -58.31 -54.16
C ALA A 8 -44.91 -58.20 -52.64
N ALA A 9 -45.80 -59.04 -52.07
CA ALA A 9 -46.01 -59.09 -50.62
C ALA A 9 -44.79 -59.64 -49.86
N TYR A 10 -44.08 -60.60 -50.45
CA TYR A 10 -42.84 -61.14 -49.87
C TYR A 10 -41.72 -60.10 -49.89
N ASP A 11 -41.53 -59.39 -51.01
CA ASP A 11 -40.53 -58.33 -51.13
C ASP A 11 -40.81 -57.17 -50.16
N GLU A 12 -42.07 -56.80 -49.99
CA GLU A 12 -42.48 -55.76 -49.02
C GLU A 12 -42.17 -56.19 -47.57
N LYS A 13 -42.43 -57.45 -47.22
CA LYS A 13 -42.08 -57.98 -45.89
C LYS A 13 -40.57 -57.94 -45.65
N GLN A 14 -39.77 -58.35 -46.64
CA GLN A 14 -38.30 -58.31 -46.53
C GLN A 14 -37.79 -56.88 -46.38
N ARG A 15 -38.36 -55.90 -47.11
CA ARG A 15 -38.03 -54.48 -46.93
C ARG A 15 -38.34 -54.01 -45.51
N GLN A 16 -39.51 -54.35 -44.97
CA GLN A 16 -39.90 -53.97 -43.61
C GLN A 16 -38.98 -54.57 -42.54
N GLU A 17 -38.55 -55.82 -42.70
CA GLU A 17 -37.59 -56.48 -41.81
C GLU A 17 -36.22 -55.79 -41.84
N ILE A 18 -35.72 -55.47 -43.04
CA ILE A 18 -34.46 -54.74 -43.23
C ILE A 18 -34.56 -53.35 -42.59
N ASP A 19 -35.63 -52.61 -42.86
CA ASP A 19 -35.85 -51.28 -42.30
C ASP A 19 -35.96 -51.31 -40.77
N HIS A 20 -36.64 -52.31 -40.22
CA HIS A 20 -36.72 -52.51 -38.77
C HIS A 20 -35.34 -52.77 -38.16
N TYR A 21 -34.55 -53.64 -38.79
CA TYR A 21 -33.17 -53.89 -38.35
C TYR A 21 -32.31 -52.63 -38.40
N ILE A 22 -32.37 -51.86 -39.50
CA ILE A 22 -31.63 -50.61 -39.65
C ILE A 22 -32.03 -49.60 -38.57
N ARG A 23 -33.34 -49.46 -38.29
CA ARG A 23 -33.83 -48.57 -37.21
C ARG A 23 -33.26 -48.98 -35.86
N LEU A 24 -33.28 -50.27 -35.53
CA LEU A 24 -32.76 -50.78 -34.26
C LEU A 24 -31.25 -50.52 -34.10
N GLN A 25 -30.46 -50.76 -35.15
CA GLN A 25 -29.01 -50.48 -35.11
C GLN A 25 -28.73 -48.98 -34.97
N ASN A 26 -29.48 -48.13 -35.67
CA ASN A 26 -29.35 -46.68 -35.56
C ASN A 26 -29.69 -46.16 -34.17
N GLU A 27 -30.72 -46.71 -33.53
CA GLU A 27 -31.10 -46.35 -32.16
C GLU A 27 -30.02 -46.77 -31.17
N ARG A 28 -29.49 -48.00 -31.29
CA ARG A 28 -28.39 -48.48 -30.46
C ARG A 28 -27.14 -47.61 -30.61
N LEU A 29 -26.77 -47.27 -31.85
CA LEU A 29 -25.64 -46.40 -32.12
C LEU A 29 -25.85 -45.00 -31.53
N ARG A 30 -27.04 -44.40 -31.72
CA ARG A 30 -27.40 -43.10 -31.13
C ARG A 30 -27.26 -43.12 -29.61
N PHE A 31 -27.76 -44.18 -28.96
CA PHE A 31 -27.66 -44.32 -27.51
C PHE A 31 -26.20 -44.38 -27.04
N LEU A 32 -25.37 -45.23 -27.66
CA LEU A 32 -23.95 -45.37 -27.28
C LEU A 32 -23.17 -44.07 -27.49
N LEU A 33 -23.40 -43.35 -28.59
CA LEU A 33 -22.77 -42.06 -28.85
C LEU A 33 -23.17 -41.00 -27.82
N GLN A 34 -24.45 -40.95 -27.43
CA GLN A 34 -24.92 -40.04 -26.39
C GLN A 34 -24.28 -40.36 -25.04
N GLU A 35 -24.19 -41.63 -24.69
CA GLU A 35 -23.59 -42.07 -23.42
C GLU A 35 -22.08 -41.77 -23.38
N GLN A 36 -21.36 -42.08 -24.47
CA GLN A 36 -19.95 -41.73 -24.59
C GLN A 36 -19.72 -40.22 -24.48
N ARG A 37 -20.57 -39.40 -25.12
CA ARG A 37 -20.49 -37.92 -25.02
C ARG A 37 -20.71 -37.44 -23.60
N LYS A 38 -21.70 -37.98 -22.88
CA LYS A 38 -21.94 -37.66 -21.47
C LYS A 38 -20.72 -37.99 -20.61
N GLN A 39 -20.13 -39.16 -20.80
CA GLN A 39 -18.95 -39.59 -20.06
C GLN A 39 -17.74 -38.68 -20.34
N GLN A 40 -17.50 -38.33 -21.61
CA GLN A 40 -16.41 -37.41 -21.97
C GLN A 40 -16.60 -36.02 -21.36
N LEU A 41 -17.83 -35.47 -21.41
CA LEU A 41 -18.14 -34.18 -20.79
C LEU A 41 -17.95 -34.22 -19.27
N ALA A 42 -18.40 -35.28 -18.60
CA ALA A 42 -18.23 -35.44 -17.16
C ALA A 42 -16.75 -35.51 -16.75
N LEU A 43 -15.91 -36.21 -17.53
CA LEU A 43 -14.47 -36.28 -17.28
C LEU A 43 -13.78 -34.92 -17.48
N LEU A 44 -14.14 -34.19 -18.53
CA LEU A 44 -13.64 -32.83 -18.77
C LEU A 44 -14.05 -31.90 -17.63
N MET A 45 -15.31 -31.96 -17.19
CA MET A 45 -15.81 -31.15 -16.08
C MET A 45 -15.03 -31.42 -14.80
N LYS A 46 -14.87 -32.71 -14.42
CA LYS A 46 -14.09 -33.11 -13.24
C LYS A 46 -12.65 -32.59 -13.29
N ARG A 47 -12.00 -32.62 -14.47
CA ARG A 47 -10.64 -32.10 -14.64
C ARG A 47 -10.59 -30.57 -14.47
N ILE A 48 -11.57 -29.85 -15.01
CA ILE A 48 -11.65 -28.40 -14.84
C ILE A 48 -11.88 -28.07 -13.37
N GLU A 49 -12.82 -28.75 -12.71
CA GLU A 49 -13.12 -28.57 -11.28
C GLU A 49 -11.89 -28.85 -10.40
N SER A 50 -11.18 -29.96 -10.64
CA SER A 50 -9.98 -30.31 -9.86
C SER A 50 -8.87 -29.26 -9.98
N ASN A 51 -8.80 -28.56 -11.10
CA ASN A 51 -7.81 -27.51 -11.33
C ASN A 51 -8.29 -26.14 -10.79
N ALA A 52 -9.59 -25.84 -10.89
CA ALA A 52 -10.15 -24.56 -10.50
C ALA A 52 -10.35 -24.43 -8.98
N LEU A 53 -10.83 -25.49 -8.31
CA LEU A 53 -11.09 -25.51 -6.87
C LEU A 53 -9.89 -25.08 -6.01
N PRO A 54 -8.68 -25.63 -6.17
CA PRO A 54 -7.55 -25.21 -5.34
C PRO A 54 -7.14 -23.76 -5.58
N LEU A 55 -7.24 -23.27 -6.82
CA LEU A 55 -6.94 -21.86 -7.15
C LEU A 55 -7.94 -20.90 -6.50
N LEU A 56 -9.23 -21.26 -6.50
CA LEU A 56 -10.27 -20.47 -5.82
C LEU A 56 -10.01 -20.44 -4.31
N ARG A 57 -9.72 -21.59 -3.69
CA ARG A 57 -9.39 -21.65 -2.26
C ARG A 57 -8.17 -20.82 -1.91
N GLN A 58 -7.12 -20.88 -2.73
CA GLN A 58 -5.93 -20.05 -2.54
C GLN A 58 -6.29 -18.55 -2.60
N LYS A 59 -7.15 -18.14 -3.53
CA LYS A 59 -7.59 -16.75 -3.66
C LYS A 59 -8.43 -16.32 -2.46
N ASP A 60 -9.31 -17.18 -1.96
CA ASP A 60 -10.08 -16.92 -0.74
C ASP A 60 -9.16 -16.74 0.48
N GLU A 61 -8.11 -17.56 0.60
CA GLU A 61 -7.09 -17.43 1.66
C GLU A 61 -6.25 -16.15 1.52
N GLU A 62 -5.92 -15.73 0.30
CA GLU A 62 -5.27 -14.43 0.04
C GLU A 62 -6.18 -13.26 0.45
N ILE A 63 -7.47 -13.31 0.11
CA ILE A 63 -8.47 -12.31 0.49
C ILE A 63 -8.62 -12.27 2.01
N ALA A 64 -8.73 -13.43 2.68
CA ALA A 64 -8.85 -13.49 4.14
C ALA A 64 -7.62 -12.91 4.85
N ARG A 65 -6.41 -13.18 4.34
CA ARG A 65 -5.17 -12.58 4.87
C ARG A 65 -5.14 -11.07 4.69
N ALA A 66 -5.54 -10.57 3.51
CA ALA A 66 -5.61 -9.14 3.26
C ALA A 66 -6.64 -8.45 4.17
N ALA A 67 -7.84 -9.03 4.33
CA ALA A 67 -8.88 -8.52 5.20
C ALA A 67 -8.42 -8.46 6.67
N LYS A 68 -7.75 -9.51 7.16
CA LYS A 68 -7.15 -9.51 8.50
C LYS A 68 -6.15 -8.37 8.66
N ARG A 69 -5.28 -8.17 7.66
CA ARG A 69 -4.27 -7.12 7.72
C ARG A 69 -4.88 -5.71 7.69
N ILE A 70 -5.94 -5.51 6.92
CA ILE A 70 -6.71 -4.26 6.90
C ILE A 70 -7.26 -3.98 8.30
N ALA A 71 -7.94 -4.94 8.92
CA ALA A 71 -8.49 -4.79 10.27
C ALA A 71 -7.41 -4.45 11.32
N GLU A 72 -6.27 -5.15 11.30
CA GLU A 72 -5.15 -4.86 12.20
C GLU A 72 -4.60 -3.43 12.03
N LEU A 73 -4.50 -2.96 10.79
CA LEU A 73 -4.02 -1.63 10.48
C LEU A 73 -5.02 -0.55 10.87
N GLU A 74 -6.31 -0.77 10.63
CA GLU A 74 -7.38 0.14 11.08
C GLU A 74 -7.39 0.28 12.61
N ASP A 75 -7.22 -0.82 13.34
CA ASP A 75 -7.14 -0.78 14.80
C ASP A 75 -5.90 -0.04 15.29
N PHE A 76 -4.76 -0.20 14.59
CA PHE A 76 -3.54 0.54 14.91
C PHE A 76 -3.70 2.04 14.66
N THR A 77 -4.29 2.42 13.53
CA THR A 77 -4.58 3.83 13.20
C THR A 77 -5.49 4.45 14.25
N LYS A 78 -6.59 3.79 14.63
CA LYS A 78 -7.50 4.27 15.68
C LYS A 78 -6.79 4.48 17.02
N ARG A 79 -5.89 3.57 17.41
CA ARG A 79 -5.10 3.73 18.65
C ARG A 79 -4.20 4.95 18.60
N LEU A 80 -3.45 5.13 17.51
CA LEU A 80 -2.59 6.29 17.34
C LEU A 80 -3.37 7.61 17.29
N GLU A 81 -4.54 7.62 16.65
CA GLU A 81 -5.43 8.78 16.62
C GLU A 81 -5.92 9.15 18.03
N MET A 82 -6.33 8.16 18.84
CA MET A 82 -6.72 8.40 20.22
C MET A 82 -5.55 8.92 21.07
N GLU A 83 -4.36 8.34 20.95
CA GLU A 83 -3.16 8.80 21.66
C GLU A 83 -2.82 10.25 21.27
N SER A 84 -2.82 10.56 19.97
CA SER A 84 -2.59 11.92 19.46
C SER A 84 -3.58 12.93 20.03
N GLN A 85 -4.88 12.58 20.06
CA GLN A 85 -5.93 13.43 20.64
C GLN A 85 -5.75 13.64 22.15
N VAL A 86 -5.29 12.62 22.89
CA VAL A 86 -4.99 12.75 24.32
C VAL A 86 -3.83 13.72 24.53
N TRP A 87 -2.73 13.56 23.79
CA TRP A 87 -1.57 14.45 23.89
C TRP A 87 -1.91 15.88 23.47
N GLN A 88 -2.73 16.06 22.44
CA GLN A 88 -3.19 17.38 22.00
C GLN A 88 -4.02 18.07 23.09
N ARG A 89 -4.95 17.35 23.74
CA ARG A 89 -5.73 17.92 24.85
C ARG A 89 -4.85 18.31 26.03
N LEU A 90 -3.92 17.46 26.42
CA LEU A 90 -2.98 17.76 27.51
C LEU A 90 -2.12 18.99 27.18
N ALA A 91 -1.65 19.11 25.94
CA ALA A 91 -0.90 20.29 25.51
C ALA A 91 -1.75 21.57 25.57
N GLN A 92 -3.01 21.52 25.14
CA GLN A 92 -3.94 22.65 25.21
C GLN A 92 -4.26 23.06 26.66
N GLU A 93 -4.47 22.08 27.55
CA GLU A 93 -4.70 22.35 28.99
C GLU A 93 -3.47 23.00 29.63
N ASN A 94 -2.27 22.50 29.33
CA ASN A 94 -1.02 23.09 29.79
C ASN A 94 -0.82 24.51 29.26
N GLU A 95 -1.11 24.74 27.97
CA GLU A 95 -1.06 26.07 27.35
C GLU A 95 -2.03 27.04 28.03
N ALA A 96 -3.28 26.62 28.26
CA ALA A 96 -4.28 27.43 28.95
C ALA A 96 -3.84 27.77 30.40
N MET A 97 -3.23 26.82 31.11
CA MET A 97 -2.69 27.06 32.44
C MET A 97 -1.54 28.08 32.41
N VAL A 98 -0.60 27.96 31.47
CA VAL A 98 0.51 28.90 31.30
C VAL A 98 -0.02 30.31 31.00
N ILE A 99 -1.00 30.44 30.11
CA ILE A 99 -1.62 31.74 29.79
C ILE A 99 -2.27 32.34 31.05
N SER A 100 -3.04 31.55 31.81
CA SER A 100 -3.69 32.01 33.05
C SER A 100 -2.67 32.49 34.09
N LEU A 101 -1.58 31.74 34.26
CA LEU A 101 -0.50 32.11 35.19
C LEU A 101 0.21 33.39 34.71
N ASN A 102 0.51 33.50 33.41
CA ASN A 102 1.15 34.69 32.85
C ASN A 102 0.28 35.95 33.05
N ASN A 103 -1.01 35.86 32.77
CA ASN A 103 -1.96 36.95 33.01
C ASN A 103 -2.01 37.35 34.50
N THR A 104 -1.93 36.37 35.41
CA THR A 104 -1.90 36.64 36.86
C THR A 104 -0.62 37.37 37.27
N ILE A 105 0.53 36.98 36.71
CA ILE A 105 1.82 37.64 36.96
C ILE A 105 1.79 39.08 36.45
N GLU A 106 1.25 39.31 35.25
CA GLU A 106 1.09 40.65 34.67
C GLU A 106 0.21 41.55 35.56
N GLN A 107 -0.94 41.05 36.03
CA GLN A 107 -1.79 41.80 36.97
C GLN A 107 -1.09 42.13 38.29
N LEU A 108 -0.26 41.23 38.83
CA LEU A 108 0.52 41.51 40.03
C LEU A 108 1.62 42.53 39.78
N ARG A 109 2.27 42.52 38.61
CA ARG A 109 3.25 43.53 38.20
C ARG A 109 2.60 44.90 38.05
N GLU A 110 1.45 44.98 37.40
CA GLU A 110 0.67 46.21 37.26
C GLU A 110 0.27 46.76 38.63
N LYS A 111 -0.30 45.93 39.52
CA LYS A 111 -0.64 46.35 40.89
C LYS A 111 0.57 46.82 41.69
N ALA A 112 1.72 46.14 41.57
CA ALA A 112 2.96 46.59 42.20
C ALA A 112 3.40 47.94 41.65
N SER A 113 3.32 48.16 40.33
CA SER A 113 3.62 49.45 39.69
C SER A 113 2.68 50.57 40.15
N CYS A 114 1.39 50.28 40.36
CA CYS A 114 0.41 51.25 40.89
C CYS A 114 0.61 51.58 42.38
N CYS A 115 1.28 50.73 43.16
CA CYS A 115 1.56 50.97 44.57
C CYS A 115 2.83 51.84 44.81
N PHE A 116 3.58 52.19 43.77
CA PHE A 116 4.70 53.12 43.85
C PHE A 116 4.36 54.55 43.41
N GLU A 117 3.17 54.78 42.85
CA GLU A 117 2.66 56.13 42.55
C GLU A 117 1.87 56.69 43.74
N ASN A 118 2.55 56.83 44.89
CA ASN A 118 2.19 57.80 45.92
C ASN A 118 3.41 58.01 46.82
N GLY A 119 4.41 58.74 46.32
CA GLY A 119 5.47 59.27 47.15
C GLY A 119 6.81 59.42 46.45
N ALA A 120 7.15 60.68 46.17
CA ALA A 120 8.47 61.23 45.88
C ALA A 120 8.98 61.12 44.43
N GLU A 121 8.94 62.28 43.77
CA GLU A 121 9.85 62.73 42.73
C GLU A 121 11.30 62.42 43.12
N ASP A 122 12.02 61.60 42.35
CA ASP A 122 13.46 61.81 42.16
C ASP A 122 14.03 61.10 40.91
N ALA A 123 14.75 61.89 40.12
CA ALA A 123 15.84 61.59 39.19
C ALA A 123 15.66 60.58 38.02
N GLU A 124 15.61 61.16 36.80
CA GLU A 124 16.43 60.88 35.60
C GLU A 124 16.53 59.41 35.10
N SER A 125 15.91 59.03 33.97
CA SER A 125 16.23 59.37 32.57
C SER A 125 17.53 58.78 32.01
N CYS A 126 17.34 57.92 31.00
CA CYS A 126 18.21 57.57 29.87
C CYS A 126 19.34 56.53 30.05
N CYS A 127 19.11 55.42 29.34
CA CYS A 127 20.03 54.65 28.50
C CYS A 127 21.35 55.38 28.15
N ASP A 128 22.52 54.74 28.24
CA ASP A 128 23.07 53.85 27.20
C ASP A 128 24.57 53.54 27.42
N MET A 129 24.97 52.34 26.97
CA MET A 129 26.30 51.84 26.59
C MET A 129 27.37 51.37 27.60
N ASN A 130 27.62 50.05 27.44
CA ASN A 130 28.91 49.32 27.42
C ASN A 130 29.62 49.00 28.75
N ARG A 131 29.72 47.70 29.05
CA ARG A 131 30.94 46.89 28.86
C ARG A 131 30.75 45.45 29.37
N GLU A 132 30.64 44.50 28.45
CA GLU A 132 30.82 43.07 28.76
C GLU A 132 31.98 42.52 27.91
N GLU A 133 33.07 42.16 28.60
CA GLU A 133 34.09 41.22 28.14
C GLU A 133 33.82 39.87 28.83
N ALA A 134 34.23 38.80 28.14
CA ALA A 134 34.40 37.42 28.58
C ALA A 134 33.24 36.44 28.27
N GLU A 135 33.39 35.80 27.11
CA GLU A 135 33.40 34.35 26.89
C GLU A 135 32.62 33.47 27.87
N GLU A 136 31.64 32.74 27.35
CA GLU A 136 31.68 31.26 27.43
C GLU A 136 30.70 30.62 26.42
N THR A 137 31.14 29.47 25.94
CA THR A 137 30.59 28.59 24.91
C THR A 137 29.16 28.11 25.18
N GLU A 138 28.22 28.36 24.27
CA GLU A 138 27.01 27.54 24.12
C GLU A 138 26.63 27.32 22.65
N VAL A 139 26.63 26.04 22.27
CA VAL A 139 26.16 25.51 20.99
C VAL A 139 24.63 25.61 20.94
N LYS A 140 24.10 26.66 20.30
CA LYS A 140 22.68 26.76 19.94
C LYS A 140 22.45 26.20 18.54
N ASN A 141 22.00 24.95 18.49
CA ASN A 141 21.39 24.35 17.32
C ASN A 141 19.96 24.93 17.18
N ARG A 142 19.84 26.08 16.50
CA ARG A 142 18.55 26.64 16.08
C ARG A 142 18.44 26.53 14.57
N VAL A 143 17.54 25.65 14.15
CA VAL A 143 17.08 25.47 12.77
C VAL A 143 16.43 26.78 12.32
N PHE A 144 17.13 27.54 11.49
CA PHE A 144 16.51 28.52 10.61
C PHE A 144 15.93 27.76 9.42
N VAL A 145 14.60 27.78 9.31
CA VAL A 145 13.87 27.42 8.11
C VAL A 145 14.04 28.59 7.15
N ASP A 146 14.97 28.44 6.21
CA ASP A 146 15.03 29.29 5.02
C ASP A 146 14.19 28.63 3.93
N ASP A 147 13.00 29.19 3.73
CA ASP A 147 11.97 28.73 2.82
C ASP A 147 12.15 29.46 1.47
N ASN A 148 13.20 29.09 0.73
CA ASN A 148 13.41 29.52 -0.67
C ASN A 148 14.35 28.56 -1.43
N VAL A 149 14.07 27.26 -1.33
CA VAL A 149 14.74 26.23 -2.15
C VAL A 149 13.88 25.97 -3.38
N THR A 150 14.41 26.24 -4.57
CA THR A 150 13.71 26.01 -5.85
C THR A 150 13.30 24.54 -6.01
N GLU A 151 12.18 24.28 -6.69
CA GLU A 151 11.67 22.92 -6.99
C GLU A 151 12.76 21.99 -7.57
N GLU A 152 13.72 22.55 -8.31
CA GLU A 152 14.85 21.84 -8.93
C GLU A 152 15.88 21.33 -7.89
N GLU A 153 16.13 22.08 -6.82
CA GLU A 153 17.03 21.66 -5.74
C GLU A 153 16.37 20.63 -4.81
N ARG A 154 15.04 20.70 -4.65
CA ARG A 154 14.25 19.66 -3.97
C ARG A 154 14.25 18.33 -4.74
N ALA A 155 14.26 18.39 -6.07
CA ALA A 155 14.39 17.20 -6.93
C ALA A 155 15.79 16.57 -6.84
N ARG A 156 16.86 17.39 -6.82
CA ARG A 156 18.25 16.91 -6.66
C ARG A 156 18.50 16.25 -5.30
N LYS A 157 17.90 16.77 -4.21
CA LYS A 157 17.95 16.15 -2.87
C LYS A 157 17.24 14.79 -2.78
N LYS A 158 16.32 14.46 -3.71
CA LYS A 158 15.59 13.17 -3.73
C LYS A 158 16.37 12.02 -4.39
N MET A 159 17.53 12.27 -4.99
CA MET A 159 18.27 11.27 -5.76
C MET A 159 19.69 11.00 -5.23
N VAL A 160 19.88 10.94 -3.90
CA VAL A 160 21.18 10.54 -3.31
C VAL A 160 21.15 9.05 -2.94
N CYS A 161 22.27 8.36 -3.18
CA CYS A 161 22.48 6.95 -2.86
C CYS A 161 22.35 6.72 -1.36
N ARG A 162 21.49 5.79 -0.97
CA ARG A 162 21.26 5.43 0.44
C ARG A 162 22.39 4.61 1.07
N GLY A 163 23.26 4.02 0.26
CA GLY A 163 24.43 3.27 0.75
C GLY A 163 25.59 4.17 1.18
N CYS A 164 25.88 5.24 0.44
CA CYS A 164 27.04 6.11 0.68
C CYS A 164 26.69 7.57 0.98
N ASN A 165 25.42 7.96 0.88
CA ASN A 165 24.90 9.33 1.09
C ASN A 165 25.67 10.45 0.38
N SER A 166 26.42 10.13 -0.68
CA SER A 166 27.36 11.06 -1.34
C SER A 166 27.21 11.12 -2.85
N ARG A 167 26.82 10.03 -3.51
CA ARG A 167 26.66 9.96 -4.97
C ARG A 167 25.19 9.93 -5.36
N ASN A 168 24.87 10.27 -6.60
CA ASN A 168 23.50 10.17 -7.07
C ASN A 168 23.03 8.71 -7.16
N SER A 169 21.76 8.48 -6.84
CA SER A 169 21.05 7.23 -7.04
C SER A 169 20.78 7.05 -8.53
N CYS A 170 21.42 6.06 -9.13
CA CYS A 170 21.24 5.70 -10.53
C CYS A 170 20.82 4.23 -10.71
N ILE A 171 20.68 3.45 -9.64
CA ILE A 171 20.35 2.03 -9.69
C ILE A 171 18.98 1.73 -9.10
N LEU A 172 18.14 1.08 -9.91
CA LEU A 172 16.80 0.61 -9.57
C LEU A 172 16.83 -0.88 -9.19
N PHE A 173 16.25 -1.23 -8.05
CA PHE A 173 16.24 -2.61 -7.51
C PHE A 173 14.97 -3.37 -7.89
N LEU A 174 15.10 -4.58 -8.44
CA LEU A 174 13.96 -5.46 -8.73
C LEU A 174 13.82 -6.58 -7.67
N PRO A 175 12.58 -6.92 -7.25
CA PRO A 175 11.30 -6.50 -7.84
C PRO A 175 10.69 -5.17 -7.32
N CYS A 176 11.29 -4.55 -6.29
CA CYS A 176 10.64 -3.42 -5.58
C CYS A 176 10.60 -2.07 -6.33
N ARG A 177 11.34 -1.93 -7.43
CA ARG A 177 11.44 -0.73 -8.28
C ARG A 177 11.93 0.56 -7.60
N HIS A 178 12.57 0.47 -6.44
CA HIS A 178 13.17 1.65 -5.80
C HIS A 178 14.50 2.03 -6.46
N LEU A 179 14.63 3.30 -6.82
CA LEU A 179 15.86 3.95 -7.28
C LEU A 179 16.57 4.57 -6.07
N CYS A 180 17.57 3.87 -5.51
CA CYS A 180 18.09 4.26 -4.19
C CYS A 180 19.59 3.98 -3.97
N SER A 181 20.31 3.49 -4.97
CA SER A 181 21.77 3.26 -4.88
C SER A 181 22.50 3.86 -6.07
N CYS A 182 23.78 4.19 -5.88
CA CYS A 182 24.71 4.42 -6.97
C CYS A 182 25.31 3.09 -7.45
N LYS A 183 25.93 3.11 -8.63
CA LYS A 183 26.59 1.96 -9.27
C LYS A 183 27.65 1.28 -8.40
N ALA A 184 28.38 2.04 -7.60
CA ALA A 184 29.42 1.47 -6.73
C ALA A 184 28.84 0.75 -5.50
N CYS A 185 27.75 1.29 -4.92
CA CYS A 185 27.11 0.67 -3.76
C CYS A 185 26.27 -0.54 -4.14
N GLU A 186 25.73 -0.60 -5.36
CA GLU A 186 24.90 -1.71 -5.84
C GLU A 186 25.56 -3.08 -5.67
N ALA A 187 26.86 -3.18 -5.96
CA ALA A 187 27.59 -4.44 -5.93
C ALA A 187 27.64 -5.08 -4.53
N PHE A 188 27.50 -4.28 -3.48
CA PHE A 188 27.58 -4.71 -2.07
C PHE A 188 26.21 -4.82 -1.41
N LEU A 189 25.13 -4.59 -2.14
CA LEU A 189 23.76 -4.58 -1.62
C LEU A 189 22.99 -5.80 -2.12
N ASP A 190 22.68 -6.74 -1.21
CA ASP A 190 21.84 -7.91 -1.51
C ASP A 190 20.34 -7.66 -1.32
N SER A 191 19.98 -6.49 -0.79
CA SER A 191 18.60 -6.05 -0.59
C SER A 191 18.46 -4.55 -0.83
N CYS A 192 17.23 -4.11 -1.10
CA CYS A 192 16.93 -2.70 -1.31
C CYS A 192 17.04 -1.90 0.01
N PRO A 193 17.87 -0.83 0.08
CA PRO A 193 17.96 0.02 1.27
C PRO A 193 16.66 0.71 1.72
N VAL A 194 15.66 0.80 0.84
CA VAL A 194 14.39 1.49 1.13
C VAL A 194 13.36 0.56 1.75
N CYS A 195 13.20 -0.65 1.20
CA CYS A 195 12.12 -1.56 1.56
C CYS A 195 12.59 -2.96 1.97
N GLN A 196 13.91 -3.17 2.05
CA GLN A 196 14.57 -4.41 2.46
C GLN A 196 14.23 -5.64 1.62
N THR A 197 13.57 -5.46 0.48
CA THR A 197 13.29 -6.55 -0.46
C THR A 197 14.60 -7.06 -1.07
N ALA A 198 14.79 -8.39 -1.09
CA ALA A 198 15.97 -9.03 -1.68
C ALA A 198 16.17 -8.65 -3.16
N LYS A 199 17.39 -8.29 -3.53
CA LYS A 199 17.79 -7.89 -4.88
C LYS A 199 17.84 -9.13 -5.78
N LYS A 200 16.92 -9.23 -6.74
CA LYS A 200 16.95 -10.27 -7.78
C LYS A 200 17.67 -9.82 -9.04
N ALA A 201 17.55 -8.53 -9.35
CA ALA A 201 18.22 -7.87 -10.46
C ALA A 201 18.25 -6.36 -10.19
N SER A 202 19.06 -5.64 -10.95
CA SER A 202 19.23 -4.19 -10.88
C SER A 202 19.34 -3.61 -12.28
N ILE A 203 18.85 -2.38 -12.44
CA ILE A 203 18.87 -1.65 -13.72
C ILE A 203 19.46 -0.27 -13.48
N GLU A 204 20.41 0.14 -14.32
CA GLU A 204 20.96 1.49 -14.32
C GLU A 204 20.00 2.44 -15.07
N ALA A 205 19.52 3.47 -14.37
CA ALA A 205 18.67 4.51 -14.91
C ALA A 205 19.52 5.54 -15.66
N ILE A 206 19.22 5.74 -16.94
CA ILE A 206 19.79 6.81 -17.75
C ILE A 206 18.93 8.05 -17.49
N MET A 207 19.47 9.00 -16.73
CA MET A 207 18.85 10.31 -16.55
C MET A 207 19.37 11.21 -17.69
N VAL A 208 18.52 11.50 -18.68
CA VAL A 208 18.75 12.48 -19.76
C VAL A 208 18.19 13.82 -19.33
#